data_AF-A0A265QBV4-F1
#
_entry.id   AF-A0A265QBV4-F1
#
_cell.length_a   1.000
_cell.length_b   1.000
_cell.length_c   1.000
_cell.angle_alpha   90.00
_cell.angle_beta   90.00
_cell.angle_gamma   90.00
#
_symmetry.space_group_name_H-M   'P 1'
#
loop_
_entity.id
_entity.type
_entity.pdbx_description
1 polymer ?
#
loop_
_entity_poly.entity_id
_entity_poly.type
_entity_poly.pdbx_seq_one_letter_code
_entity_poly.pdbx_strand_id
1 'polypeptide(L)'
;MDEIINKIINIDKETVRMKLKTEEIIGDKEKELKETLQELEKKYMEEGRLEGEKTYNEIIRNGESEIERLKSQDVETLERIDKVYKGSKDKLIEGLWNSLFRGKE
;
A
#
# COMPACT_ATOMS: atom_id res chain seq x y z
N MET A 1 9.29 -5.49 76.67
CA MET A 1 9.39 -4.22 75.90
C MET A 1 10.38 -4.39 74.75
N ASP A 2 11.56 -4.95 75.02
CA ASP A 2 12.60 -5.22 74.00
C ASP A 2 12.20 -6.17 72.86
N GLU A 3 11.41 -7.22 73.13
CA GLU A 3 10.90 -8.12 72.07
C GLU A 3 10.01 -7.41 71.05
N ILE A 4 9.20 -6.45 71.51
CA ILE A 4 8.30 -5.68 70.63
C ILE A 4 9.13 -4.75 69.75
N ILE A 5 10.14 -4.09 70.32
CA ILE A 5 11.06 -3.21 69.58
C ILE A 5 11.82 -4.01 68.52
N ASN A 6 12.34 -5.20 68.85
CA ASN A 6 13.02 -6.07 67.89
C ASN A 6 12.10 -6.56 66.77
N LYS A 7 10.82 -6.85 67.09
CA LYS A 7 9.81 -7.19 66.08
C LYS A 7 9.57 -6.03 65.11
N ILE A 8 9.43 -4.81 65.61
CA ILE A 8 9.23 -3.61 64.78
C ILE A 8 10.43 -3.40 63.85
N ILE A 9 11.66 -3.52 64.36
CA ILE A 9 12.89 -3.38 63.56
C ILE A 9 12.96 -4.45 62.46
N ASN A 10 12.56 -5.68 62.74
CA ASN A 10 12.54 -6.74 61.72
C ASN A 10 11.49 -6.48 60.63
N ILE A 11 10.29 -6.03 61.00
CA ILE A 11 9.24 -5.68 60.04
C ILE A 11 9.71 -4.53 59.13
N ASP A 12 10.36 -3.51 59.69
CA ASP A 12 10.89 -2.39 58.90
C ASP A 12 11.97 -2.86 57.90
N LYS A 13 12.90 -3.71 58.34
CA LYS A 13 13.92 -4.31 57.46
C LYS A 13 13.31 -5.15 56.35
N GLU A 14 12.29 -5.95 56.66
CA GLU A 14 11.58 -6.75 55.64
C GLU A 14 10.83 -5.84 54.67
N THR A 15 10.19 -4.78 55.15
CA THR A 15 9.49 -3.80 54.32
C THR A 15 10.44 -3.11 53.34
N VAL A 16 11.62 -2.70 53.80
CA VAL A 16 12.66 -2.09 52.94
C VAL A 16 13.14 -3.08 51.88
N ARG A 17 13.38 -4.36 52.25
CA ARG A 17 13.76 -5.39 51.27
C ARG A 17 12.67 -5.65 50.23
N MET A 18 11.41 -5.72 50.68
CA MET A 18 10.27 -5.89 49.77
C MET A 18 10.18 -4.73 48.79
N LYS A 19 10.33 -3.49 49.28
CA LYS A 19 10.33 -2.30 48.43
C LYS A 19 11.42 -2.37 47.34
N LEU A 20 12.66 -2.65 47.72
CA LEU A 20 13.77 -2.75 46.77
C LEU A 20 13.54 -3.84 45.73
N LYS A 21 13.04 -5.01 46.15
CA LYS A 21 12.70 -6.10 45.24
C LYS A 21 11.56 -5.70 44.28
N THR A 22 10.56 -4.97 44.77
CA THR A 22 9.48 -4.46 43.92
C THR A 22 10.00 -3.46 42.90
N GLU A 23 10.90 -2.55 43.28
CA GLU A 23 11.52 -1.59 42.36
C GLU A 23 12.37 -2.29 41.29
N GLU A 24 13.11 -3.34 41.65
CA GLU A 24 13.87 -4.17 40.71
C GLU A 24 12.93 -4.86 39.69
N ILE A 25 11.85 -5.48 40.16
CA ILE A 25 10.86 -6.13 39.28
C ILE A 25 10.22 -5.11 38.33
N ILE A 26 9.92 -3.90 38.82
CA ILE A 26 9.37 -2.83 37.97
C ILE A 26 10.39 -2.46 36.89
N GLY A 27 11.66 -2.26 37.26
CA GLY A 27 12.72 -1.92 36.31
C GLY A 27 12.92 -2.99 35.23
N ASP A 28 12.92 -4.26 35.61
CA ASP A 28 13.02 -5.37 34.67
C ASP A 28 11.83 -5.41 33.71
N LYS A 29 10.61 -5.19 34.23
CA LYS A 29 9.40 -5.15 33.41
C LYS A 29 9.36 -3.95 32.47
N GLU A 30 9.84 -2.78 32.90
CA GLU A 30 9.98 -1.61 32.03
C GLU A 30 10.94 -1.87 30.87
N LYS A 31 12.05 -2.57 31.13
CA LYS A 31 13.01 -2.94 30.11
C LYS A 31 12.40 -3.91 29.10
N GLU A 32 11.76 -4.97 29.58
CA GLU A 32 11.07 -5.97 28.74
C GLU A 32 9.99 -5.31 27.86
N LEU A 33 9.22 -4.38 28.42
CA LEU A 33 8.21 -3.63 27.67
C LEU A 33 8.83 -2.76 26.57
N LYS A 34 9.95 -2.07 26.85
CA LYS A 34 10.64 -1.25 25.85
C LYS A 34 11.19 -2.09 24.70
N GLU A 35 11.81 -3.23 25.00
CA GLU A 35 12.33 -4.16 24.00
C GLU A 35 11.21 -4.70 23.12
N THR A 36 10.11 -5.15 23.74
CA THR A 36 8.93 -5.65 23.02
C THR A 36 8.32 -4.57 22.12
N LEU A 37 8.25 -3.33 22.60
CA LEU A 37 7.69 -2.23 21.83
C LEU A 37 8.55 -1.91 20.59
N GLN A 38 9.87 -1.90 20.74
CA GLN A 38 10.80 -1.71 19.62
C GLN A 38 10.71 -2.83 18.58
N GLU A 39 10.57 -4.08 19.03
CA GLU A 39 10.39 -5.22 18.13
C GLU A 39 9.07 -5.13 17.36
N LEU A 40 7.98 -4.75 18.04
CA LEU A 40 6.68 -4.53 17.40
C LEU A 40 6.74 -3.40 16.38
N GLU A 41 7.33 -2.25 16.73
CA GLU A 41 7.49 -1.13 15.79
C GLU A 41 8.27 -1.56 14.54
N LYS A 42 9.39 -2.27 14.72
CA LYS A 42 10.18 -2.78 13.60
C LYS A 42 9.38 -3.75 12.74
N LYS A 43 8.64 -4.66 13.36
CA LYS A 43 7.80 -5.64 12.66
C LYS A 43 6.72 -4.95 11.83
N TYR A 44 5.96 -4.04 12.43
CA TYR A 44 4.88 -3.35 11.73
C TYR A 44 5.39 -2.42 10.63
N MET A 45 6.55 -1.78 10.80
CA MET A 45 7.18 -1.00 9.73
C MET A 45 7.54 -1.88 8.53
N GLU A 46 8.12 -3.06 8.76
CA GLU A 46 8.49 -3.97 7.67
C GLU A 46 7.25 -4.59 7.01
N GLU A 47 6.25 -5.00 7.78
CA GLU A 47 4.97 -5.48 7.25
C GLU A 47 4.30 -4.42 6.37
N GLY A 48 4.22 -3.18 6.85
CA GLY A 48 3.66 -2.06 6.09
C GLY A 48 4.47 -1.75 4.82
N ARG A 49 5.79 -1.86 4.86
CA ARG A 49 6.66 -1.68 3.70
C ARG A 49 6.38 -2.74 2.63
N LEU A 50 6.32 -4.02 3.03
CA LEU A 50 6.06 -5.14 2.12
C LEU A 50 4.66 -5.08 1.51
N GLU A 51 3.65 -4.74 2.31
CA GLU A 51 2.28 -4.58 1.83
C GLU A 51 2.14 -3.40 0.87
N GLY A 52 2.82 -2.29 1.17
CA GLY A 52 2.89 -1.12 0.28
C GLY A 52 3.56 -1.45 -1.05
N GLU A 53 4.69 -2.15 -1.02
CA GLU A 53 5.42 -2.60 -2.21
C GLU A 53 4.58 -3.55 -3.07
N LYS A 54 3.88 -4.50 -2.45
CA LYS A 54 2.96 -5.41 -3.13
C LYS A 54 1.83 -4.65 -3.83
N THR A 55 1.19 -3.73 -3.12
CA THR A 55 0.08 -2.94 -3.64
C THR A 55 0.54 -2.04 -4.80
N TYR A 56 1.69 -1.40 -4.66
CA TYR A 56 2.29 -0.59 -5.72
C TYR A 56 2.55 -1.42 -6.98
N ASN A 57 3.20 -2.59 -6.84
CA ASN A 57 3.49 -3.46 -7.97
C ASN A 57 2.22 -3.97 -8.67
N GLU A 58 1.16 -4.24 -7.91
CA GLU A 58 -0.14 -4.61 -8.47
C GLU A 58 -0.77 -3.48 -9.28
N ILE A 59 -0.71 -2.24 -8.78
CA ILE A 59 -1.20 -1.05 -9.52
C ILE A 59 -0.44 -0.87 -10.84
N ILE A 60 0.89 -0.96 -10.80
CA ILE A 60 1.73 -0.83 -12.00
C ILE A 60 1.37 -1.92 -13.02
N ARG A 61 1.31 -3.18 -12.60
CA ARG A 61 0.98 -4.30 -13.47
C ARG A 61 -0.41 -4.17 -14.10
N ASN A 62 -1.39 -3.74 -13.32
CA ASN A 62 -2.74 -3.49 -13.82
C ASN A 62 -2.75 -2.33 -14.83
N GLY A 63 -2.00 -1.26 -14.56
CA GLY A 63 -1.84 -0.14 -15.48
C GLY A 63 -1.19 -0.56 -16.80
N GLU A 64 -0.11 -1.35 -16.76
CA GLU A 64 0.55 -1.89 -17.95
C GLU A 64 -0.38 -2.78 -18.78
N SER A 65 -1.13 -3.67 -18.11
CA SER A 65 -2.11 -4.53 -18.78
C SER A 65 -3.21 -3.72 -19.45
N GLU A 66 -3.67 -2.64 -18.82
CA GLU A 66 -4.69 -1.77 -19.39
C GLU A 66 -4.17 -0.98 -20.59
N ILE A 67 -2.92 -0.50 -20.55
CA ILE A 67 -2.27 0.15 -21.68
C ILE A 67 -2.20 -0.80 -22.88
N GLU A 68 -1.78 -2.05 -22.69
CA GLU A 68 -1.71 -3.03 -23.79
C GLU A 68 -3.10 -3.38 -24.35
N ARG A 69 -4.11 -3.45 -23.47
CA ARG A 69 -5.51 -3.62 -23.89
C ARG A 69 -5.98 -2.46 -24.76
N LEU A 70 -5.70 -1.22 -24.36
CA LEU A 70 -6.07 -0.02 -25.11
C LEU A 70 -5.34 0.06 -26.46
N LYS A 71 -4.02 -0.21 -26.49
CA LYS A 71 -3.25 -0.27 -27.75
C LYS A 71 -3.86 -1.27 -28.74
N SER A 72 -4.25 -2.45 -28.26
CA SER A 72 -4.88 -3.46 -29.10
C SER A 72 -6.20 -2.96 -29.68
N GLN A 73 -7.02 -2.29 -28.86
CA GLN A 73 -8.28 -1.69 -29.31
C GLN A 73 -8.08 -0.56 -30.32
N ASP A 74 -7.05 0.26 -30.15
CA ASP A 74 -6.70 1.34 -31.08
C ASP A 74 -6.32 0.77 -32.45
N VAL A 75 -5.51 -0.29 -32.48
CA VAL A 75 -5.14 -0.98 -33.73
C VAL A 75 -6.38 -1.53 -34.43
N GLU A 76 -7.25 -2.26 -33.73
CA GLU A 76 -8.51 -2.77 -34.31
C GLU A 76 -9.41 -1.64 -34.82
N THR A 77 -9.45 -0.52 -34.12
CA THR A 77 -10.24 0.65 -34.51
C THR A 77 -9.69 1.28 -35.78
N LEU A 78 -8.38 1.45 -35.89
CA LEU A 78 -7.71 1.98 -37.08
C LEU A 78 -7.92 1.07 -38.29
N GLU A 79 -7.80 -0.25 -38.13
CA GLU A 79 -8.08 -1.22 -39.19
C GLU A 79 -9.54 -1.13 -39.67
N ARG A 80 -10.48 -0.95 -38.74
CA ARG A 80 -11.89 -0.75 -39.07
C ARG A 80 -12.11 0.53 -39.88
N ILE A 81 -11.49 1.63 -39.45
CA ILE A 81 -11.58 2.92 -40.15
C ILE A 81 -11.01 2.79 -41.57
N ASP A 82 -9.83 2.18 -41.72
CA ASP A 82 -9.18 1.99 -43.03
C ASP A 82 -10.05 1.12 -43.95
N LYS A 83 -10.66 0.06 -43.43
CA LYS A 83 -11.58 -0.78 -44.20
C LYS A 83 -12.82 -0.01 -44.68
N VAL A 84 -13.42 0.80 -43.80
CA VAL A 84 -14.58 1.65 -44.15
C VAL A 84 -14.19 2.69 -45.20
N TYR A 85 -13.04 3.35 -45.03
CA TYR A 85 -12.53 4.32 -45.99
C TYR A 85 -12.29 3.68 -47.36
N LYS A 86 -11.53 2.58 -47.43
CA LYS A 86 -11.26 1.87 -48.68
C LYS A 86 -12.53 1.39 -49.38
N GLY A 87 -13.53 0.92 -48.63
CA GLY A 87 -14.81 0.47 -49.18
C GLY A 87 -15.72 1.59 -49.70
N SER A 88 -15.53 2.83 -49.22
CA SER A 88 -16.37 3.99 -49.57
C SER A 88 -15.68 5.02 -50.46
N LYS A 89 -14.34 5.00 -50.54
CA LYS A 89 -13.51 5.98 -51.23
C LYS A 89 -13.95 6.23 -52.67
N ASP A 90 -14.10 5.19 -53.47
CA ASP A 90 -14.38 5.38 -54.91
C ASP A 90 -15.76 5.99 -55.13
N LYS A 91 -16.75 5.59 -54.34
CA LYS A 91 -18.10 6.18 -54.35
C LYS A 91 -18.10 7.64 -53.88
N LEU A 92 -17.29 7.97 -52.87
CA LEU A 92 -17.12 9.34 -52.40
C LEU A 92 -16.48 10.22 -53.47
N ILE A 93 -15.43 9.72 -54.14
CA ILE A 93 -14.76 10.41 -55.24
C ILE A 93 -15.73 10.63 -56.41
N GLU A 94 -16.51 9.61 -56.79
CA GLU A 94 -17.50 9.72 -57.85
C GLU A 94 -18.61 10.71 -57.52
N GLY A 95 -19.11 10.70 -56.27
CA GLY A 95 -20.07 11.69 -55.79
C GLY A 95 -19.52 13.13 -55.80
N LEU A 96 -18.25 13.32 -55.42
CA LEU A 96 -17.57 14.61 -55.48
C LEU A 96 -17.38 15.07 -56.94
N TRP A 97 -16.96 14.19 -57.84
CA TRP A 97 -16.83 14.52 -59.27
C TRP A 97 -18.16 14.93 -59.89
N ASN A 98 -19.23 14.17 -59.62
CA ASN A 98 -20.55 14.49 -60.12
C ASN A 98 -21.07 15.82 -59.57
N SER A 99 -20.88 16.10 -58.28
CA SER A 99 -21.33 17.38 -57.70
C SER A 99 -20.53 18.59 -58.21
N LEU A 100 -19.21 18.47 -58.40
CA LEU A 100 -18.36 19.56 -58.86
C LEU A 100 -18.55 19.91 -60.35
N PHE A 101 -18.86 18.91 -61.19
CA PHE A 101 -18.85 19.07 -62.64
C PHE A 101 -20.19 18.85 -63.32
N ARG A 102 -21.17 18.18 -62.71
CA ARG A 102 -22.55 18.08 -63.22
C ARG A 102 -23.52 19.08 -62.59
N GLY A 103 -23.09 19.88 -61.61
CA GLY A 103 -23.86 20.99 -61.04
C GLY A 103 -23.66 22.34 -61.77
N LYS A 104 -22.99 22.33 -62.93
CA LYS A 104 -22.75 23.49 -63.79
C LYS A 104 -23.29 23.23 -65.21
N GLU A 105 -24.59 23.01 -65.30
CA GLU A 105 -25.44 23.31 -66.47
C GLU A 105 -26.68 24.05 -65.95
#